data_AF-A0A0A0EWM4-F1
#
_entry.id   AF-A0A0A0EWM4-F1
#
_cell.length_a   1.000
_cell.length_b   1.000
_cell.length_c   1.000
_cell.angle_alpha   90.00
_cell.angle_beta   90.00
_cell.angle_gamma   90.00
#
_symmetry.space_group_name_H-M   'P 1'
#
loop_
_entity.id
_entity.type
_entity.pdbx_description
1 polymer ?
#
loop_
_entity_poly.entity_id
_entity_poly.type
_entity_poly.pdbx_seq_one_letter_code
_entity_poly.pdbx_strand_id
1 'polypeptide(L)'
;MRFLVVASLLLLPFTASAAPDYKYCEITGLALGADKEFVGSVAARIVDKQGLTGESGCQAVWADAYQKGKRLSAGGQWSKLDMVTWQKLQDFETKVLDSVINGMQLGL
;
A
#
# COMPACT_ATOMS: atom_id res chain seq x y z
N MET A 1 -46.40 27.70 32.68
CA MET A 1 -46.25 26.93 31.42
C MET A 1 -44.80 27.00 30.99
N ARG A 2 -44.19 25.84 30.69
CA ARG A 2 -43.11 25.60 29.71
C ARG A 2 -41.82 26.45 29.91
N PHE A 3 -40.65 25.89 30.11
CA PHE A 3 -40.01 24.95 29.18
C PHE A 3 -38.84 24.23 29.88
N LEU A 4 -39.00 22.91 30.10
CA LEU A 4 -37.88 21.99 30.12
C LEU A 4 -37.48 21.77 28.65
N VAL A 5 -36.52 22.54 28.13
CA VAL A 5 -35.82 22.14 26.90
C VAL A 5 -34.48 21.56 27.30
N VAL A 6 -34.52 20.24 27.31
CA VAL A 6 -33.43 19.30 27.43
C VAL A 6 -32.29 19.71 26.50
N ALA A 7 -31.16 20.13 27.08
CA ALA A 7 -29.89 20.26 26.39
C ALA A 7 -29.36 18.86 26.05
N SER A 8 -29.79 18.31 24.91
CA SER A 8 -29.29 17.04 24.36
C SER A 8 -28.79 17.18 22.92
N LEU A 9 -28.11 18.28 22.62
CA LEU A 9 -27.21 18.35 21.47
C LEU A 9 -25.79 18.49 22.01
N LEU A 10 -25.00 17.41 22.01
CA LEU A 10 -23.52 17.43 21.93
C LEU A 10 -22.89 16.03 22.06
N LEU A 11 -23.49 15.01 21.45
CA LEU A 11 -22.84 13.70 21.27
C LEU A 11 -23.03 13.25 19.82
N LEU A 12 -22.56 14.05 18.87
CA LEU A 12 -22.29 13.54 17.53
C LEU A 12 -20.89 12.90 17.57
N PRO A 13 -20.77 11.56 17.42
CA PRO A 13 -19.47 10.95 17.28
C PRO A 13 -18.92 11.41 15.92
N PHE A 14 -17.91 12.26 15.94
CA PHE A 14 -17.09 12.50 14.74
C PHE A 14 -16.36 11.19 14.43
N THR A 15 -16.97 10.29 13.68
CA THR A 15 -16.28 9.18 13.05
C THR A 15 -15.39 9.79 11.97
N ALA A 16 -14.17 10.16 12.35
CA ALA A 16 -13.12 10.48 11.40
C ALA A 16 -12.82 9.19 10.61
N SER A 17 -13.40 9.06 9.42
CA SER A 17 -12.98 8.02 8.49
C SER A 17 -11.55 8.34 8.08
N ALA A 18 -10.58 7.62 8.63
CA ALA A 18 -9.21 7.70 8.17
C ALA A 18 -9.16 7.44 6.66
N ALA A 19 -8.42 8.26 5.92
CA ALA A 19 -8.24 8.05 4.49
C ALA A 19 -7.61 6.65 4.25
N PRO A 20 -8.02 5.93 3.20
CA PRO A 20 -7.44 4.64 2.87
C PRO A 20 -5.93 4.75 2.61
N ASP A 21 -5.15 3.81 3.16
CA ASP A 21 -3.70 3.71 2.97
C ASP A 21 -3.38 2.92 1.70
N TYR A 22 -2.93 3.61 0.65
CA TYR A 22 -2.59 3.02 -0.65
C TYR A 22 -1.14 2.54 -0.78
N LYS A 23 -0.37 2.49 0.31
CA LYS A 23 1.03 2.08 0.27
C LYS A 23 1.25 0.74 -0.44
N TYR A 24 0.41 -0.26 -0.18
CA TYR A 24 0.56 -1.57 -0.81
C TYR A 24 0.09 -1.59 -2.27
N CYS A 25 -0.79 -0.67 -2.68
CA CYS A 25 -1.11 -0.43 -4.09
C CYS A 25 0.11 0.13 -4.85
N GLU A 26 0.82 1.10 -4.24
CA GLU A 26 2.08 1.66 -4.76
C GLU A 26 3.14 0.56 -4.89
N ILE A 27 3.38 -0.21 -3.83
CA ILE A 27 4.39 -1.29 -3.82
C ILE A 27 4.06 -2.34 -4.87
N THR A 28 2.78 -2.71 -5.02
CA THR A 28 2.39 -3.72 -5.99
C THR A 28 2.64 -3.25 -7.42
N GLY A 29 2.22 -2.03 -7.76
CA GLY A 29 2.50 -1.44 -9.07
C GLY A 29 4.00 -1.41 -9.36
N LEU A 30 4.79 -0.84 -8.44
CA LEU A 30 6.25 -0.75 -8.57
C LEU A 30 6.90 -2.13 -8.80
N ALA A 31 6.55 -3.12 -7.99
CA ALA A 31 7.12 -4.47 -8.09
C ALA A 31 6.79 -5.14 -9.43
N LEU A 32 5.52 -5.10 -9.84
CA LEU A 32 5.08 -5.70 -11.10
C LEU A 32 5.65 -4.97 -12.32
N GLY A 33 5.85 -3.66 -12.22
CA GLY A 33 6.52 -2.88 -13.27
C GLY A 33 8.01 -3.21 -13.36
N ALA A 34 8.63 -3.58 -12.25
CA ALA A 34 10.03 -3.93 -12.15
C ALA A 34 10.32 -5.43 -12.36
N ASP A 35 9.37 -6.19 -12.90
CA ASP A 35 9.48 -7.65 -13.12
C ASP A 35 9.84 -8.43 -11.83
N LYS A 36 9.24 -8.02 -10.70
CA LYS A 36 9.33 -8.68 -9.39
C LYS A 36 7.98 -9.30 -9.03
N GLU A 37 7.52 -10.26 -9.81
CA GLU A 37 6.16 -10.83 -9.75
C GLU A 37 5.83 -11.43 -8.40
N PHE A 38 6.79 -12.12 -7.77
CA PHE A 38 6.59 -12.73 -6.46
C PHE A 38 6.29 -11.67 -5.39
N VAL A 39 7.14 -10.64 -5.31
CA VAL A 39 6.98 -9.53 -4.36
C VAL A 39 5.69 -8.77 -4.62
N GLY A 40 5.40 -8.49 -5.90
CA GLY A 40 4.16 -7.84 -6.32
C GLY A 40 2.93 -8.65 -5.93
N SER A 41 2.94 -9.96 -6.11
CA SER A 41 1.82 -10.84 -5.73
C SER A 41 1.57 -10.86 -4.22
N VAL A 42 2.63 -10.83 -3.41
CA VAL A 42 2.50 -10.73 -1.94
C VAL A 42 1.87 -9.38 -1.55
N ALA A 43 2.32 -8.28 -2.15
CA ALA A 43 1.73 -6.96 -1.91
C ALA A 43 0.26 -6.90 -2.37
N ALA A 44 -0.07 -7.46 -3.53
CA ALA A 44 -1.45 -7.56 -4.04
C ALA A 44 -2.35 -8.30 -3.03
N ARG A 45 -1.84 -9.35 -2.40
CA ARG A 45 -2.60 -10.10 -1.40
C ARG A 45 -2.86 -9.30 -0.13
N ILE A 46 -1.99 -8.34 0.21
CA ILE A 46 -2.22 -7.40 1.31
C ILE A 46 -3.31 -6.39 0.91
N VAL A 47 -3.27 -5.86 -0.32
CA VAL A 47 -4.31 -4.97 -0.88
C VAL A 47 -5.68 -5.65 -0.84
N ASP A 48 -5.77 -6.92 -1.25
CA ASP A 48 -6.99 -7.73 -1.15
C ASP A 48 -7.51 -7.80 0.29
N LYS A 49 -6.62 -8.09 1.25
CA LYS A 49 -6.98 -8.20 2.68
C LYS A 49 -7.44 -6.87 3.27
N GLN A 50 -6.97 -5.75 2.72
CA GLN A 50 -7.40 -4.40 3.10
C GLN A 50 -8.72 -3.99 2.45
N GLY A 51 -9.28 -4.81 1.54
CA GLY A 51 -10.51 -4.49 0.83
C GLY A 51 -10.35 -3.37 -0.20
N LEU A 52 -9.12 -3.11 -0.66
CA LEU A 52 -8.80 -2.03 -1.60
C LEU A 52 -8.81 -2.49 -3.06
N THR A 53 -9.01 -3.78 -3.31
CA THR A 53 -9.09 -4.34 -4.67
C THR A 53 -10.30 -3.78 -5.40
N GLY A 54 -10.06 -3.19 -6.57
CA GLY A 54 -11.10 -2.51 -7.36
C GLY A 54 -11.39 -1.07 -6.92
N GLU A 55 -10.76 -0.58 -5.85
CA GLU A 55 -10.91 0.80 -5.42
C GLU A 55 -10.15 1.74 -6.37
N SER A 56 -10.83 2.81 -6.80
CA SER A 56 -10.34 3.74 -7.83
C SER A 56 -9.02 4.42 -7.50
N GLY A 57 -8.83 4.87 -6.25
CA GLY A 57 -7.59 5.47 -5.77
C GLY A 57 -6.43 4.48 -5.77
N CYS A 58 -6.67 3.26 -5.27
CA CYS A 58 -5.69 2.18 -5.30
C CYS A 58 -5.28 1.84 -6.75
N GLN A 59 -6.25 1.73 -7.67
CA GLN A 59 -5.98 1.46 -9.09
C GLN A 59 -5.16 2.58 -9.75
N ALA A 60 -5.45 3.85 -9.46
CA ALA A 60 -4.71 4.97 -9.98
C ALA A 60 -3.25 4.97 -9.47
N VAL A 61 -3.06 4.76 -8.16
CA VAL A 61 -1.73 4.66 -7.54
C VAL A 61 -0.95 3.47 -8.13
N TRP A 62 -1.60 2.33 -8.29
CA TRP A 62 -0.99 1.14 -8.88
C TRP A 62 -0.52 1.40 -10.31
N ALA A 63 -1.35 2.01 -11.15
CA ALA A 63 -1.00 2.26 -12.55
C ALA A 63 0.20 3.22 -12.69
N ASP A 64 0.24 4.31 -11.91
CA ASP A 64 1.41 5.21 -11.87
C ASP A 64 2.66 4.48 -11.41
N ALA A 65 2.54 3.75 -10.29
CA ALA A 65 3.61 2.99 -9.71
C ALA A 65 4.18 1.92 -10.66
N TYR A 66 3.32 1.29 -11.46
CA TYR A 66 3.73 0.32 -12.48
C TYR A 66 4.61 0.94 -13.57
N GLN A 67 4.20 2.09 -14.11
CA GLN A 67 5.03 2.80 -15.10
C GLN A 67 6.36 3.25 -14.49
N LYS A 68 6.32 3.72 -13.24
CA LYS A 68 7.51 4.08 -12.48
C LYS A 68 8.44 2.88 -12.29
N GLY A 69 7.91 1.73 -11.89
CA GLY A 69 8.65 0.48 -11.74
C GLY A 69 9.37 0.07 -13.03
N LYS A 70 8.65 0.07 -14.16
CA LYS A 70 9.20 -0.20 -15.49
C LYS A 70 10.36 0.72 -15.86
N ARG A 71 10.18 2.02 -15.64
CA ARG A 71 11.23 3.01 -15.93
C ARG A 71 12.46 2.78 -15.05
N LEU A 72 12.27 2.52 -13.76
CA LEU A 72 13.38 2.37 -12.82
C LEU A 72 14.15 1.07 -13.05
N SER A 73 13.46 -0.04 -13.35
CA SER A 73 14.11 -1.33 -13.65
C SER A 73 14.89 -1.32 -14.97
N ALA A 74 14.44 -0.56 -15.98
CA ALA A 74 15.12 -0.42 -17.26
C ALA A 74 16.49 0.30 -17.17
N GLY A 75 16.79 0.92 -16.04
CA GLY A 75 18.00 1.73 -15.84
C GLY A 75 17.89 3.13 -16.45
N GLY A 76 18.64 4.09 -15.90
CA GLY A 76 18.61 5.49 -16.35
C GLY A 76 18.96 6.47 -15.23
N GLN A 77 18.72 7.76 -15.45
CA GLN A 77 18.87 8.76 -14.39
C GLN A 77 17.73 8.67 -13.39
N TRP A 78 18.09 8.50 -12.12
CA TRP A 78 17.15 8.45 -11.02
C TRP A 78 17.16 9.78 -10.28
N SER A 79 15.97 10.29 -9.96
CA SER A 79 15.83 11.42 -9.04
C SER A 79 16.03 10.97 -7.59
N LYS A 80 16.16 11.92 -6.66
CA LYS A 80 16.17 11.60 -5.22
C LYS A 80 14.87 10.93 -4.77
N LEU A 81 13.74 11.34 -5.32
CA LEU A 81 12.44 10.74 -5.03
C LEU A 81 12.35 9.32 -5.58
N ASP A 82 12.96 9.05 -6.73
CA ASP A 82 13.04 7.70 -7.29
C ASP A 82 13.82 6.77 -6.37
N MET A 83 14.95 7.22 -5.83
CA MET A 83 15.73 6.44 -4.87
C MET A 83 14.91 6.10 -3.62
N VAL A 84 14.19 7.07 -3.05
CA VAL A 84 13.32 6.84 -1.88
C VAL A 84 12.20 5.86 -2.22
N THR A 85 11.58 6.02 -3.39
CA THR A 85 10.48 5.15 -3.83
C THR A 85 10.96 3.73 -4.07
N TRP A 86 12.11 3.57 -4.71
CA TRP A 86 12.74 2.28 -4.95
C TRP A 86 13.17 1.61 -3.65
N GLN A 87 13.70 2.37 -2.69
CA GLN A 87 14.06 1.85 -1.37
C GLN A 87 12.86 1.23 -0.65
N LYS A 88 11.66 1.85 -0.74
CA LYS A 88 10.44 1.25 -0.16
C LYS A 88 10.14 -0.15 -0.73
N LEU A 89 10.34 -0.33 -2.04
CA LEU A 89 10.15 -1.62 -2.70
C LEU A 89 11.20 -2.64 -2.19
N GLN A 90 12.46 -2.24 -2.11
CA GLN A 90 13.54 -3.10 -1.62
C GLN A 90 13.33 -3.50 -0.16
N ASP A 91 12.93 -2.55 0.71
CA ASP A 91 12.63 -2.83 2.12
C ASP A 91 11.48 -3.83 2.26
N PHE A 92 10.47 -3.73 1.39
CA PHE A 92 9.36 -4.67 1.38
C PHE A 92 9.80 -6.05 0.86
N GLU A 93 10.57 -6.09 -0.23
CA GLU A 93 11.15 -7.32 -0.78
C GLU A 93 12.00 -8.06 0.26
N THR A 94 12.91 -7.37 0.95
CA THR A 94 13.70 -7.96 2.04
C THR A 94 12.80 -8.58 3.10
N LYS A 95 11.76 -7.87 3.56
CA LYS A 95 10.81 -8.42 4.55
C LYS A 95 10.08 -9.67 4.06
N VAL A 96 9.68 -9.69 2.78
CA VAL A 96 9.04 -10.86 2.18
C VAL A 96 10.01 -12.03 2.15
N LEU A 97 11.23 -11.82 1.65
CA LEU A 97 12.24 -12.88 1.55
C LEU A 97 12.68 -13.39 2.93
N ASP A 98 12.90 -12.51 3.90
CA ASP A 98 13.22 -12.89 5.28
C ASP A 98 12.11 -13.73 5.91
N SER A 99 10.84 -13.35 5.68
CA SER A 99 9.69 -14.10 6.18
C SER A 99 9.61 -15.50 5.56
N VAL A 100 9.94 -15.63 4.26
CA VAL A 100 9.98 -16.92 3.57
C VAL A 100 11.14 -17.76 4.08
N ILE A 101 12.35 -17.22 4.18
CA ILE A 101 13.54 -17.93 4.68
C ILE A 101 13.31 -18.42 6.12
N ASN A 102 12.87 -17.53 7.01
CA ASN A 102 12.64 -17.87 8.41
C ASN A 102 11.42 -18.78 8.59
N GLY A 103 10.39 -18.63 7.76
CA GLY A 103 9.22 -19.50 7.74
C GLY A 103 9.55 -20.91 7.24
N MET A 104 10.45 -21.05 6.25
CA MET A 104 10.94 -22.34 5.76
C MET A 104 11.86 -23.03 6.77
N GLN A 105 12.62 -22.29 7.58
CA GLN A 105 13.42 -22.85 8.68
C GLN A 105 12.58 -23.48 9.80
N LEU A 106 11.28 -23.18 9.88
CA LEU A 106 10.35 -23.77 10.85
C LEU A 106 9.61 -25.01 10.30
N GLY A 107 9.95 -25.50 9.11
CA GLY A 107 9.13 -26.50 8.41
C GLY A 107 9.84 -27.41 7.39
N LEU A 108 11.13 -27.70 7.56
CA LEU A 108 11.84 -28.83 6.95
C LEU A 108 12.80 -29.48 7.95
#